data_AF-A0A7Y2C9Z1-F1
#
_entry.id   AF-A0A7Y2C9Z1-F1
#
_cell.length_a   1.000
_cell.length_b   1.000
_cell.length_c   1.000
_cell.angle_alpha   90.00
_cell.angle_beta   90.00
_cell.angle_gamma   90.00
#
_symmetry.space_group_name_H-M   'P 1'
#
loop_
_entity.id
_entity.type
_entity.pdbx_description
1 polymer ?
#
loop_
_entity_poly.entity_id
_entity_poly.type
_entity_poly.pdbx_seq_one_letter_code
_entity_poly.pdbx_strand_id
1 'polypeptide(L)'
;MSRIRNIALVSISLFVLGGFVGPVSSPFESIRLKYFNVTEEGKSFILTWESAEEDAVLAYELERKTTFSNNEFLLVKELPTKGADVQYMHRDDQIFKAGGDVVDYRLMAIHSSGAREILVTKSVNYTPTALRRTWGSIKAMF
;
A
#
# COMPACT_ATOMS: atom_id res chain seq x y z
N MET A 1 -26.08 71.89 -28.61
CA MET A 1 -24.59 71.92 -28.63
C MET A 1 -24.11 71.47 -27.25
N SER A 2 -23.76 70.19 -27.05
CA SER A 2 -22.38 69.64 -27.14
C SER A 2 -21.46 70.28 -26.08
N ARG A 3 -20.90 69.59 -25.08
CA ARG A 3 -20.15 68.32 -25.19
C ARG A 3 -19.98 67.67 -23.81
N ILE A 4 -20.23 66.36 -23.76
CA ILE A 4 -19.74 65.43 -22.73
C ILE A 4 -18.23 65.25 -22.96
N ARG A 5 -17.41 65.28 -21.90
CA ARG A 5 -15.99 64.86 -21.97
C ARG A 5 -15.65 63.91 -20.82
N ASN A 6 -15.79 62.63 -21.14
CA ASN A 6 -15.00 61.45 -20.78
C ASN A 6 -14.07 61.54 -19.56
N ILE A 7 -14.42 60.73 -18.56
CA ILE A 7 -13.52 60.19 -17.53
C ILE A 7 -12.66 59.13 -18.23
N ALA A 8 -11.36 59.36 -18.35
CA ALA A 8 -10.42 58.32 -18.76
C ALA A 8 -10.03 57.49 -17.53
N LEU A 9 -10.47 56.23 -17.54
CA LEU A 9 -10.10 55.22 -16.55
C LEU A 9 -8.61 54.90 -16.65
N VAL A 10 -7.98 54.78 -15.48
CA VAL A 10 -6.61 54.30 -15.31
C VAL A 10 -6.56 52.82 -15.71
N SER A 11 -5.91 52.51 -16.82
CA SER A 11 -5.61 51.13 -17.19
C SER A 11 -4.43 50.62 -16.35
N ILE A 12 -4.73 49.84 -15.30
CA ILE A 12 -3.75 48.99 -14.64
C ILE A 12 -3.59 47.75 -15.53
N SER A 13 -2.49 47.70 -16.28
CA SER A 13 -2.10 46.50 -17.01
C SER A 13 -1.77 45.38 -16.03
N LEU A 14 -2.67 44.41 -15.91
CA LEU A 14 -2.45 43.17 -15.18
C LEU A 14 -1.46 42.31 -16.00
N PHE A 15 -0.18 42.30 -15.61
CA PHE A 15 0.77 41.31 -16.10
C PHE A 15 0.35 39.95 -15.50
N VAL A 16 -0.38 39.14 -16.28
CA VAL A 16 -0.55 37.72 -15.99
C VAL A 16 0.77 37.04 -16.31
N LEU A 17 1.67 37.01 -15.33
CA LEU A 17 2.78 36.07 -15.32
C LEU A 17 2.17 34.67 -15.28
N GLY A 18 2.21 33.98 -16.42
CA GLY A 18 1.94 32.56 -16.54
C GLY A 18 2.98 31.79 -15.75
N GLY A 19 2.79 31.73 -14.43
CA GLY A 19 3.44 30.76 -13.58
C GLY A 19 2.82 29.41 -13.87
N PHE A 20 3.56 28.56 -14.58
CA PHE A 20 3.31 27.12 -14.51
C PHE A 20 3.51 26.73 -13.05
N VAL A 21 2.42 26.66 -12.28
CA VAL A 21 2.43 26.02 -10.98
C VAL A 21 2.60 24.54 -11.30
N GLY A 22 3.85 24.09 -11.36
CA GLY A 22 4.16 22.66 -11.33
C GLY A 22 3.51 22.04 -10.10
N PRO A 23 3.28 20.72 -10.08
CA PRO A 23 2.66 20.07 -8.93
C PRO A 23 3.40 20.48 -7.66
N VAL A 24 2.70 21.21 -6.79
CA VAL A 24 3.20 21.56 -5.46
C VAL A 24 3.17 20.25 -4.67
N SER A 25 4.26 19.50 -4.68
CA SER A 25 4.43 18.39 -3.76
C SER A 25 4.57 18.98 -2.37
N SER A 26 3.52 18.88 -1.55
CA SER A 26 3.59 19.26 -0.14
C SER A 26 4.66 18.43 0.55
N PRO A 27 5.66 19.04 1.20
CA PRO A 27 6.83 18.33 1.74
C PRO A 27 6.55 17.55 3.05
N PHE A 28 5.30 17.21 3.35
CA PHE A 28 4.90 16.67 4.67
C PHE A 28 4.17 15.32 4.60
N GLU A 29 4.24 14.63 3.46
CA GLU A 29 3.79 13.25 3.38
C GLU A 29 5.00 12.35 3.62
N SER A 30 5.01 11.65 4.75
CA SER A 30 6.14 10.82 5.16
C SER A 30 5.64 9.54 5.80
N ILE A 31 6.16 8.43 5.32
CA ILE A 31 5.86 7.12 5.86
C ILE A 31 7.13 6.29 5.93
N ARG A 32 7.33 5.64 7.07
CA ARG A 32 8.45 4.72 7.27
C ARG A 32 7.95 3.48 7.96
N LEU A 33 8.15 2.31 7.35
CA LEU A 33 7.83 1.04 7.99
C LEU A 33 8.92 0.64 8.98
N LYS A 34 8.53 0.10 10.13
CA LYS A 34 9.43 -0.67 11.00
C LYS A 34 9.62 -2.07 10.45
N TYR A 35 8.51 -2.73 10.12
CA TYR A 35 8.51 -4.06 9.56
C TYR A 35 7.28 -4.32 8.71
N PHE A 36 7.43 -5.30 7.83
CA PHE A 36 6.34 -5.95 7.12
C PHE A 36 6.61 -7.45 7.08
N ASN A 37 5.71 -8.22 7.68
CA ASN A 37 5.84 -9.66 7.78
C ASN A 37 4.61 -10.40 7.26
N VAL A 38 4.85 -11.56 6.67
CA VAL A 38 3.84 -12.45 6.12
C VAL A 38 4.14 -13.83 6.68
N THR A 39 3.19 -14.37 7.44
CA THR A 39 3.32 -15.67 8.12
C THR A 39 2.27 -16.62 7.58
N GLU A 40 2.67 -17.84 7.24
CA GLU A 40 1.74 -18.89 6.83
C GLU A 40 1.09 -19.51 8.07
N GLU A 41 -0.25 -19.50 8.13
CA GLU A 41 -1.05 -20.21 9.15
C GLU A 41 -1.99 -21.20 8.47
N GLY A 42 -1.50 -22.41 8.23
CA GLY A 42 -2.28 -23.55 7.73
C GLY A 42 -2.78 -23.39 6.29
N LYS A 43 -3.88 -22.66 6.10
CA LYS A 43 -4.45 -22.35 4.77
C LYS A 43 -4.51 -20.86 4.47
N SER A 44 -4.11 -20.02 5.42
CA SER A 44 -4.21 -18.56 5.33
C SER A 44 -2.84 -17.95 5.50
N PHE A 45 -2.69 -16.71 5.04
CA PHE A 45 -1.53 -15.89 5.32
C PHE A 45 -1.91 -14.75 6.26
N ILE A 46 -1.07 -14.52 7.26
CA ILE A 46 -1.20 -13.43 8.22
C ILE A 46 -0.18 -12.37 7.87
N LEU A 47 -0.68 -11.23 7.41
CA LEU A 47 0.11 -10.07 7.07
C LEU A 47 0.09 -9.12 8.26
N THR A 48 1.28 -8.70 8.70
CA THR A 48 1.48 -7.83 9.85
C THR A 48 2.48 -6.75 9.52
N TRP A 49 2.18 -5.52 9.89
CA TRP A 49 3.08 -4.39 9.69
C TRP A 49 2.87 -3.32 10.74
N GLU A 50 3.88 -2.48 10.86
CA GLU A 50 3.89 -1.35 11.77
C GLU A 50 4.72 -0.24 11.13
N SER A 51 4.19 0.97 11.18
CA SER A 51 4.85 2.20 10.76
C SER A 51 5.61 2.81 11.94
N ALA A 52 6.82 3.31 11.70
CA ALA A 52 7.54 4.19 12.62
C ALA A 52 7.09 5.65 12.47
N GLU A 53 6.55 5.98 11.29
CA GLU A 53 6.09 7.32 10.92
C GLU A 53 4.95 7.15 9.94
N GLU A 54 3.88 7.91 10.14
CA GLU A 54 2.63 7.81 9.39
C GLU A 54 2.01 9.20 9.30
N ASP A 55 2.60 10.07 8.48
CA ASP A 55 2.18 11.45 8.29
C ASP A 55 1.46 11.60 6.94
N ALA A 56 0.27 12.19 7.00
CA ALA A 56 -0.60 12.43 5.85
C ALA A 56 -0.93 11.16 5.04
N VAL A 57 -1.04 10.01 5.72
CA VAL A 57 -1.52 8.75 5.14
C VAL A 57 -2.98 8.53 5.52
N LEU A 58 -3.81 8.25 4.51
CA LEU A 58 -5.25 8.08 4.62
C LEU A 58 -5.62 6.60 4.82
N ALA A 59 -4.96 5.72 4.07
CA ALA A 59 -5.20 4.29 4.13
C ALA A 59 -4.00 3.47 3.63
N TYR A 60 -4.02 2.19 3.95
CA TYR A 60 -3.16 1.16 3.38
C TYR A 60 -3.93 0.32 2.37
N GLU A 61 -3.36 0.12 1.19
CA GLU A 61 -3.81 -0.85 0.20
C GLU A 61 -2.88 -2.07 0.27
N LEU A 62 -3.45 -3.22 0.60
CA LEU A 62 -2.78 -4.51 0.52
C LEU A 62 -3.18 -5.20 -0.77
N GLU A 63 -2.19 -5.51 -1.58
CA GLU A 63 -2.36 -6.19 -2.85
C GLU A 63 -1.63 -7.53 -2.86
N ARG A 64 -2.13 -8.44 -3.70
CA ARG A 64 -1.58 -9.77 -3.89
C ARG A 64 -1.48 -10.10 -5.36
N LYS A 65 -0.36 -10.71 -5.74
CA LYS A 65 -0.16 -11.35 -7.03
C LYS A 65 0.11 -12.84 -6.81
N THR A 66 -0.50 -13.67 -7.63
CA THR A 66 -0.35 -15.14 -7.63
C THR A 66 -0.05 -15.61 -9.04
N THR A 67 0.32 -16.88 -9.21
CA THR A 67 0.47 -17.49 -10.55
C THR A 67 -0.79 -17.34 -11.42
N PHE A 68 -1.98 -17.25 -10.81
CA PHE A 68 -3.26 -17.13 -11.52
C PHE A 68 -3.71 -15.70 -11.78
N SER A 69 -3.00 -14.68 -11.26
CA SER A 69 -3.41 -13.27 -11.42
C SER A 69 -2.83 -12.63 -12.69
N ASN A 70 -2.44 -13.40 -13.70
CA ASN A 70 -1.86 -12.90 -14.96
C ASN A 70 -0.68 -11.94 -14.75
N ASN A 71 0.13 -12.16 -13.72
CA ASN A 71 1.23 -11.31 -13.29
C ASN A 71 0.81 -9.89 -12.82
N GLU A 72 -0.45 -9.69 -12.48
CA GLU A 72 -0.98 -8.44 -11.92
C GLU A 72 -1.18 -8.53 -10.40
N PHE A 73 -0.96 -7.41 -9.72
CA PHE A 73 -1.32 -7.24 -8.32
C PHE A 73 -2.80 -6.85 -8.22
N LEU A 74 -3.54 -7.62 -7.43
CA LEU A 74 -4.96 -7.40 -7.18
C LEU A 74 -5.16 -6.92 -5.75
N LEU A 75 -6.03 -5.93 -5.55
CA LEU A 75 -6.39 -5.43 -4.22
C LEU A 75 -7.03 -6.56 -3.41
N VAL A 76 -6.44 -6.86 -2.26
CA VAL A 76 -6.98 -7.80 -1.25
C VAL A 76 -7.76 -7.04 -0.21
N LYS A 77 -7.19 -5.95 0.29
CA LYS A 77 -7.79 -5.18 1.37
C LYS A 77 -7.32 -3.74 1.39
N GLU A 78 -8.25 -2.84 1.64
CA GLU A 78 -7.98 -1.47 2.06
C GLU A 78 -8.26 -1.32 3.56
N LEU A 79 -7.36 -0.66 4.28
CA LEU A 79 -7.45 -0.44 5.73
C LEU A 79 -7.19 1.04 6.03
N PRO A 80 -8.07 1.72 6.78
CA PRO A 80 -7.80 3.09 7.21
C PRO A 80 -6.60 3.12 8.15
N THR A 81 -5.89 4.25 8.13
CA THR A 81 -4.80 4.51 9.07
C THR A 81 -5.30 4.61 10.51
N LYS A 82 -4.44 4.18 11.43
CA LYS A 82 -4.64 4.16 12.88
C LYS A 82 -3.59 5.00 13.62
N GLY A 83 -2.55 5.45 12.93
CA GLY A 83 -1.40 6.16 13.49
C GLY A 83 -0.12 5.32 13.49
N ALA A 84 1.00 6.03 13.63
CA ALA A 84 2.32 5.43 13.80
C ALA A 84 2.41 4.58 15.08
N ASP A 85 3.34 3.63 15.09
CA ASP A 85 3.60 2.69 16.19
C ASP A 85 2.42 1.77 16.54
N VAL A 86 1.42 1.67 15.67
CA VAL A 86 0.29 0.74 15.80
C VAL A 86 0.49 -0.46 14.88
N GLN A 87 0.31 -1.65 15.44
CA GLN A 87 0.34 -2.87 14.64
C GLN A 87 -0.96 -3.02 13.83
N TYR A 88 -0.79 -3.25 12.53
CA TYR A 88 -1.84 -3.66 11.62
C TYR A 88 -1.74 -5.15 11.35
N MET A 89 -2.89 -5.79 11.13
CA MET A 89 -2.97 -7.20 10.80
C MET A 89 -4.09 -7.47 9.79
N HIS A 90 -3.81 -8.31 8.81
CA HIS A 90 -4.80 -8.84 7.88
C HIS A 90 -4.60 -10.35 7.69
N ARG A 91 -5.70 -11.10 7.78
CA ARG A 91 -5.74 -12.53 7.45
C ARG A 91 -6.29 -12.67 6.04
N ASP A 92 -5.47 -13.19 5.14
CA ASP A 92 -5.85 -13.55 3.78
C ASP A 92 -6.15 -15.05 3.70
N ASP A 93 -7.42 -15.41 3.57
CA ASP A 93 -7.94 -16.76 3.42
C ASP A 93 -8.41 -17.08 1.99
N GLN A 94 -8.28 -16.13 1.07
CA GLN A 94 -8.80 -16.23 -0.29
C GLN A 94 -7.79 -16.81 -1.29
N ILE A 95 -6.65 -17.32 -0.82
CA ILE A 95 -5.66 -17.95 -1.69
C ILE A 95 -6.16 -19.34 -2.07
N PHE A 96 -6.64 -19.44 -3.32
CA PHE A 96 -7.03 -20.71 -3.90
C PHE A 96 -5.78 -21.55 -4.19
N LYS A 97 -5.75 -22.74 -3.60
CA LYS A 97 -4.58 -23.61 -3.52
C LYS A 97 -4.32 -24.32 -4.85
N ALA A 98 -3.34 -23.87 -5.61
CA ALA A 98 -2.47 -24.81 -6.32
C ALA A 98 -1.17 -24.90 -5.52
N GLY A 99 -0.83 -26.11 -5.07
CA GLY A 99 0.35 -26.33 -4.24
C GLY A 99 1.62 -25.96 -5.00
N GLY A 100 2.53 -25.24 -4.35
CA GLY A 100 3.83 -24.85 -4.92
C GLY A 100 3.90 -23.46 -5.55
N ASP A 101 2.86 -22.64 -5.38
CA ASP A 101 2.85 -21.28 -5.94
C ASP A 101 3.60 -20.26 -5.08
N VAL A 102 4.30 -19.35 -5.77
CA VAL A 102 4.84 -18.11 -5.19
C VAL A 102 3.70 -17.11 -5.05
N VAL A 103 3.56 -16.55 -3.86
CA VAL A 103 2.60 -15.48 -3.59
C VAL A 103 3.38 -14.20 -3.29
N ASP A 104 3.12 -13.17 -4.09
CA ASP A 104 3.72 -11.86 -3.91
C ASP A 104 2.71 -10.94 -3.25
N TYR A 105 3.08 -10.35 -2.11
CA TYR A 105 2.31 -9.32 -1.44
C TYR A 105 2.96 -7.96 -1.60
N ARG A 106 2.13 -6.94 -1.81
CA ARG A 106 2.56 -5.55 -1.89
C ARG A 106 1.73 -4.71 -0.94
N LEU A 107 2.41 -3.91 -0.13
CA LEU A 107 1.78 -2.92 0.74
C LEU A 107 2.00 -1.55 0.15
N MET A 108 0.90 -0.81 -0.01
CA MET A 108 0.88 0.55 -0.52
C MET A 108 0.24 1.49 0.49
N ALA A 109 0.70 2.73 0.51
CA ALA A 109 0.06 3.83 1.23
C ALA A 109 -0.71 4.69 0.25
N ILE A 110 -1.92 5.10 0.65
CA ILE A 110 -2.67 6.17 0.01
C ILE A 110 -2.48 7.41 0.86
N HIS A 111 -1.91 8.46 0.28
CA HIS A 111 -1.72 9.74 0.97
C HIS A 111 -2.97 10.61 0.91
N SER A 112 -2.99 11.63 1.77
CA SER A 112 -4.05 12.65 1.80
C SER A 112 -4.21 13.40 0.48
N SER A 113 -3.12 13.55 -0.27
CA SER A 113 -3.09 14.10 -1.64
C SER A 113 -3.77 13.20 -2.68
N GLY A 114 -4.08 11.95 -2.34
CA GLY A 114 -4.51 10.90 -3.27
C GLY A 114 -3.34 10.21 -4.00
N ALA A 115 -2.09 10.61 -3.73
CA ALA A 115 -0.93 9.90 -4.22
C ALA A 115 -0.88 8.48 -3.63
N ARG A 116 -0.40 7.52 -4.42
CA ARG A 116 -0.17 6.15 -3.98
C ARG A 116 1.33 5.86 -3.95
N GLU A 117 1.83 5.37 -2.83
CA GLU A 117 3.24 4.99 -2.64
C GLU A 117 3.36 3.49 -2.38
N ILE A 118 4.30 2.82 -3.07
CA ILE A 118 4.64 1.42 -2.78
C ILE A 118 5.66 1.39 -1.65
N LEU A 119 5.29 0.80 -0.51
CA LEU A 119 6.17 0.75 0.66
C LEU A 119 7.09 -0.48 0.64
N VAL A 120 6.52 -1.64 0.29
CA VAL A 120 7.24 -2.90 0.31
C VAL A 120 6.55 -3.94 -0.55
N THR A 121 7.35 -4.81 -1.17
CA THR A 121 6.89 -6.03 -1.83
C THR A 121 7.60 -7.23 -1.21
N LYS A 122 6.86 -8.27 -0.84
CA LYS A 122 7.39 -9.49 -0.23
C LYS A 122 6.84 -10.72 -0.92
N SER A 123 7.75 -11.55 -1.43
CA SER A 123 7.45 -12.86 -2.01
C SER A 123 7.50 -13.94 -0.94
N VAL A 124 6.52 -14.83 -0.93
CA VAL A 124 6.44 -15.98 -0.03
C VAL A 124 6.14 -17.24 -0.83
N ASN A 125 6.91 -18.29 -0.59
CA ASN A 125 6.66 -19.60 -1.17
C ASN A 125 5.64 -20.34 -0.30
N TYR A 126 4.48 -20.70 -0.87
CA TYR A 126 3.53 -21.56 -0.17
C TYR A 126 4.05 -22.99 -0.15
N THR A 127 4.55 -23.44 1.00
CA THR A 127 4.99 -24.82 1.20
C THR A 127 4.08 -25.46 2.24
N PRO A 128 3.03 -26.21 1.83
CA PRO A 128 2.10 -26.79 2.79
C PRO A 128 2.90 -27.65 3.77
N THR A 129 3.00 -27.21 5.03
CA THR A 129 3.82 -27.86 6.07
C THR A 129 3.16 -29.13 6.60
N ALA A 130 2.47 -29.86 5.73
CA ALA A 130 1.84 -31.13 6.02
C ALA A 130 2.81 -32.27 5.70
N LEU A 131 3.97 -32.31 6.36
CA LEU A 131 4.77 -33.54 6.53
C LEU A 131 6.05 -33.34 7.37
N ARG A 132 5.92 -32.84 8.60
CA ARG A 132 6.88 -33.22 9.65
C ARG A 132 6.56 -34.65 10.10
N ARG A 133 6.81 -35.62 9.20
CA ARG A 133 6.86 -37.06 9.55
C ARG A 133 8.00 -37.17 10.56
N THR A 134 7.68 -37.17 11.85
CA THR A 134 8.61 -37.62 12.88
C THR A 134 8.90 -39.08 12.57
N TRP A 135 10.10 -39.35 12.05
CA TRP A 135 10.69 -40.69 11.93
C TRP A 135 11.05 -41.27 13.32
N GLY A 136 10.13 -41.18 14.28
CA GLY A 136 10.42 -41.28 15.71
C GLY A 136 9.67 -42.35 16.48
N SER A 137 9.06 -43.33 15.81
CA SER A 137 8.52 -44.52 16.49
C SER A 137 8.75 -45.82 15.71
N ILE A 138 9.81 -45.88 14.91
CA ILE A 138 10.33 -47.19 14.51
C ILE A 138 11.04 -47.74 15.74
N LYS A 139 10.64 -48.93 16.19
CA LYS A 139 11.35 -49.88 17.08
C LYS A 139 10.79 -50.01 18.51
N ALA A 140 9.64 -50.69 18.62
CA ALA A 140 9.25 -51.38 19.86
C ALA A 140 8.24 -52.51 19.55
N MET A 141 8.65 -53.53 18.80
CA MET A 141 8.04 -54.86 18.82
C MET A 141 9.11 -55.87 18.37
N PHE A 142 10.00 -56.21 19.29
CA PHE A 142 10.73 -57.47 19.32
C PHE A 142 10.61 -58.05 20.72
#